data_AF-A0A4V6NZD4-F1
#
_entry.id   AF-A0A4V6NZD4-F1
#
_cell.length_a   1.000
_cell.length_b   1.000
_cell.length_c   1.000
_cell.angle_alpha   90.00
_cell.angle_beta   90.00
_cell.angle_gamma   90.00
#
_symmetry.space_group_name_H-M   'P 1'
#
loop_
_entity.id
_entity.type
_entity.pdbx_description
1 polymer ?
#
loop_
_entity_poly.entity_id
_entity_poly.type
_entity_poly.pdbx_seq_one_letter_code
_entity_poly.pdbx_strand_id
1 'polypeptide(L)'
;MADTDAHTLLPQTEAWLRAVPGLSYPQALVTQFPRIANQLAEVRHDPEALRAAFHELLQDHRGSRRGFPFEVLMNLMALREALVKDDTPPEVDDATKWVS
;
A
#
# COMPACT_ATOMS: atom_id res chain seq x y z
N MET A 1 7.72 18.34 -21.08
CA MET A 1 7.22 19.05 -19.88
C MET A 1 6.78 17.99 -18.87
N ALA A 2 7.18 18.15 -17.61
CA ALA A 2 6.86 17.32 -16.44
C ALA A 2 7.56 15.95 -16.31
N ASP A 3 8.89 15.94 -16.20
CA ASP A 3 9.61 14.95 -15.38
C ASP A 3 10.21 15.72 -14.20
N THR A 4 9.32 16.20 -13.36
CA THR A 4 9.64 16.86 -12.10
C THR A 4 8.64 16.23 -11.14
N ASP A 5 9.06 15.88 -9.93
CA ASP A 5 8.19 15.40 -8.85
C ASP A 5 8.00 13.88 -8.68
N ALA A 6 8.92 13.07 -9.22
CA ALA A 6 9.11 11.70 -8.71
C ALA A 6 9.43 11.64 -7.19
N HIS A 7 9.71 12.77 -6.55
CA HIS A 7 10.09 12.87 -5.14
C HIS A 7 9.15 13.75 -4.32
N THR A 8 8.07 14.25 -4.92
CA THR A 8 7.16 15.20 -4.25
C THR A 8 5.82 14.54 -3.99
N LEU A 9 5.37 14.59 -2.75
CA LEU A 9 4.03 14.18 -2.37
C LEU A 9 3.02 15.17 -2.95
N LEU A 10 2.00 14.68 -3.64
CA LEU A 10 0.94 15.56 -4.15
C LEU A 10 0.05 16.03 -2.99
N PRO A 11 -0.41 17.30 -3.00
CA PRO A 11 -1.27 17.82 -1.93
C PRO A 11 -2.60 17.07 -1.82
N GLN A 12 -3.10 16.53 -2.93
CA GLN A 12 -4.30 15.68 -2.93
C GLN A 12 -4.06 14.35 -2.22
N THR A 13 -2.88 13.73 -2.43
CA THR A 13 -2.47 12.51 -1.72
C THR A 13 -2.36 12.77 -0.22
N GLU A 14 -1.74 13.88 0.17
CA GLU A 14 -1.59 14.26 1.57
C GLU A 14 -2.95 14.48 2.26
N ALA A 15 -3.86 15.20 1.59
CA ALA A 15 -5.21 15.41 2.09
C ALA A 15 -6.00 14.10 2.21
N TRP A 16 -5.85 13.20 1.23
CA TRP A 16 -6.48 11.88 1.26
C TRP A 16 -5.96 11.02 2.43
N LEU A 17 -4.65 10.93 2.62
CA LEU A 17 -4.04 10.17 3.72
C LEU A 17 -4.49 10.69 5.10
N ARG A 18 -4.65 12.01 5.25
CA ARG A 18 -5.17 12.62 6.49
C ARG A 18 -6.68 12.41 6.69
N ALA A 19 -7.42 12.17 5.61
CA ALA A 19 -8.86 11.93 5.67
C ALA A 19 -9.21 10.48 6.02
N VAL A 20 -8.24 9.55 6.01
CA VAL A 20 -8.49 8.15 6.36
C VAL A 20 -8.75 8.01 7.87
N PRO A 21 -9.96 7.57 8.29
CA PRO A 21 -10.31 7.49 9.69
C PRO A 21 -9.55 6.33 10.37
N GLY A 22 -8.96 6.61 11.54
CA GLY A 22 -8.23 5.59 12.33
C GLY A 22 -6.83 5.28 11.85
N LEU A 23 -6.38 5.91 10.74
CA LEU A 23 -5.04 5.74 10.24
C LEU A 23 -4.09 6.80 10.82
N SER A 24 -2.94 6.36 11.33
CA SER A 24 -1.84 7.27 11.65
C SER A 24 -1.13 7.72 10.37
N TYR A 25 -0.82 9.00 10.26
CA TYR A 25 -0.21 9.56 9.05
C TYR A 25 1.08 8.81 8.65
N PRO A 26 1.16 8.25 7.43
CA PRO A 26 2.25 7.36 7.06
C PRO A 26 3.52 8.12 6.67
N GLN A 27 4.17 8.74 7.65
CA GLN A 27 5.32 9.64 7.49
C GLN A 27 6.48 8.99 6.71
N ALA A 28 6.85 7.75 7.03
CA ALA A 28 7.99 7.10 6.39
C ALA A 28 7.68 6.75 4.92
N LEU A 29 6.44 6.37 4.60
CA LEU A 29 6.01 6.11 3.23
C LEU A 29 6.09 7.38 2.38
N VAL A 30 5.52 8.49 2.85
CA VAL A 30 5.51 9.74 2.08
C VAL A 30 6.90 10.37 1.96
N THR A 31 7.78 10.13 2.94
CA THR A 31 9.14 10.67 2.95
C THR A 31 10.07 9.87 2.02
N GLN A 32 9.99 8.54 2.07
CA GLN A 32 10.92 7.66 1.34
C GLN A 32 10.38 7.25 -0.03
N PHE A 33 9.06 7.09 -0.16
CA PHE A 33 8.39 6.60 -1.37
C PHE A 33 7.13 7.43 -1.73
N PRO A 34 7.25 8.75 -1.93
CA PRO A 34 6.11 9.61 -2.27
C PRO A 34 5.39 9.17 -3.56
N ARG A 35 6.10 8.55 -4.51
CA ARG A 35 5.50 8.00 -5.74
C ARG A 35 4.47 6.92 -5.46
N ILE A 36 4.75 6.03 -4.49
CA ILE A 36 3.85 4.95 -4.11
C ILE A 36 2.60 5.54 -3.46
N ALA A 37 2.78 6.52 -2.56
CA ALA A 37 1.66 7.23 -1.96
C ALA A 37 0.77 7.90 -3.04
N ASN A 38 1.38 8.54 -4.05
CA ASN A 38 0.65 9.16 -5.15
C ASN A 38 -0.09 8.13 -6.01
N GLN A 39 0.52 7.00 -6.36
CA GLN A 39 -0.13 5.92 -7.11
C GLN A 39 -1.33 5.35 -6.36
N LEU A 40 -1.20 5.12 -5.05
CA LEU A 40 -2.31 4.69 -4.21
C LEU A 40 -3.44 5.72 -4.18
N ALA A 41 -3.09 7.02 -4.13
CA ALA A 41 -4.08 8.07 -4.20
C ALA A 41 -4.78 8.14 -5.56
N GLU A 42 -4.12 7.83 -6.68
CA GLU A 42 -4.76 7.79 -8.00
C GLU A 42 -5.87 6.72 -8.06
N VAL A 43 -5.60 5.54 -7.51
CA VAL A 43 -6.57 4.42 -7.47
C VAL A 43 -7.52 4.46 -6.27
N ARG A 44 -7.48 5.51 -5.44
CA ARG A 44 -8.27 5.61 -4.19
C ARG A 44 -9.79 5.45 -4.35
N HIS A 45 -10.31 5.70 -5.55
CA HIS A 45 -11.74 5.59 -5.87
C HIS A 45 -12.16 4.16 -6.19
N ASP A 46 -11.20 3.27 -6.46
CA ASP A 46 -11.42 1.87 -6.78
C ASP A 46 -10.81 0.99 -5.67
N PRO A 47 -11.64 0.45 -4.76
CA PRO A 47 -11.15 -0.38 -3.66
C PRO A 47 -10.52 -1.69 -4.14
N GLU A 48 -10.90 -2.21 -5.31
CA GLU A 48 -10.33 -3.45 -5.85
C GLU A 48 -8.94 -3.18 -6.43
N ALA A 49 -8.78 -2.10 -7.21
CA ALA A 49 -7.48 -1.67 -7.70
C ALA A 49 -6.52 -1.29 -6.55
N LEU A 50 -7.04 -0.65 -5.51
CA LEU A 50 -6.28 -0.32 -4.31
C LEU A 50 -5.79 -1.59 -3.59
N ARG A 51 -6.66 -2.60 -3.43
CA ARG A 51 -6.30 -3.91 -2.86
C ARG A 51 -5.24 -4.62 -3.71
N ALA A 52 -5.38 -4.62 -5.03
CA ALA A 52 -4.40 -5.20 -5.95
C ALA A 52 -3.05 -4.47 -5.84
N ALA A 53 -3.05 -3.14 -5.76
CA ALA A 53 -1.83 -2.36 -5.57
C ALA A 53 -1.13 -2.71 -4.24
N PHE A 54 -1.86 -2.82 -3.13
CA PHE A 54 -1.27 -3.27 -1.87
C PHE A 54 -0.74 -4.69 -1.94
N HIS A 55 -1.47 -5.58 -2.61
CA HIS A 55 -1.04 -6.97 -2.81
C HIS A 55 0.28 -7.01 -3.58
N GLU A 56 0.38 -6.31 -4.70
CA GLU A 56 1.62 -6.25 -5.50
C GLU A 56 2.79 -5.64 -4.69
N LEU A 57 2.54 -4.55 -3.97
CA LEU A 57 3.56 -3.87 -3.16
C LEU A 57 4.07 -4.74 -1.99
N LEU A 58 3.18 -5.50 -1.34
CA LEU A 58 3.53 -6.37 -0.21
C LEU A 58 4.05 -7.75 -0.67
N GLN A 59 3.62 -8.22 -1.84
CA GLN A 59 4.08 -9.47 -2.43
C GLN A 59 5.39 -9.35 -3.21
N ASP A 60 5.98 -8.16 -3.37
CA ASP A 60 7.24 -7.96 -4.10
C ASP A 60 8.45 -8.53 -3.33
N HIS A 61 8.39 -9.83 -3.08
CA HIS A 61 9.43 -10.76 -2.68
C HIS A 61 10.26 -11.21 -3.90
N ARG A 62 10.43 -10.39 -4.94
CA ARG A 62 11.24 -10.78 -6.11
C ARG A 62 12.70 -10.36 -5.95
N GLY A 63 13.38 -11.06 -5.04
CA GLY A 63 14.63 -11.73 -5.33
C GLY A 63 15.91 -10.95 -5.62
N SER A 64 15.97 -9.61 -5.71
CA SER A 64 17.25 -8.90 -5.92
C SER A 64 17.25 -7.40 -5.57
N ARG A 65 16.24 -6.88 -4.86
CA ARG A 65 16.21 -5.47 -4.44
C ARG A 65 15.98 -5.40 -2.93
N ARG A 66 16.70 -4.50 -2.25
CA ARG A 66 16.54 -4.21 -0.82
C ARG A 66 15.05 -3.95 -0.59
N GLY A 67 14.37 -4.80 0.16
CA GLY A 67 12.94 -4.66 0.44
C GLY A 67 12.62 -3.31 1.10
N PHE A 68 11.34 -3.03 1.31
CA PHE A 68 10.95 -1.83 2.04
C PHE A 68 11.55 -1.85 3.45
N PRO A 69 12.03 -0.70 3.95
CA PRO A 69 12.42 -0.60 5.34
C PRO A 69 11.20 -0.87 6.23
N PHE A 70 11.46 -1.41 7.42
CA PHE A 70 10.41 -1.83 8.35
C PHE A 70 9.36 -0.74 8.60
N GLU A 71 9.78 0.51 8.76
CA GLU A 71 8.87 1.65 8.94
C GLU A 71 7.92 1.86 7.76
N VAL A 72 8.39 1.64 6.53
CA VAL A 72 7.55 1.77 5.33
C VAL A 72 6.58 0.60 5.24
N LEU A 73 7.01 -0.62 5.58
CA LEU A 73 6.13 -1.79 5.66
C LEU A 73 5.01 -1.59 6.68
N MET A 74 5.33 -1.09 7.88
CA MET A 74 4.33 -0.80 8.91
C MET A 74 3.30 0.22 8.44
N ASN A 75 3.74 1.26 7.73
CA ASN A 75 2.84 2.26 7.15
C ASN A 75 1.94 1.67 6.06
N LEU A 76 2.48 0.83 5.17
CA LEU A 76 1.70 0.15 4.14
C LEU A 76 0.66 -0.81 4.75
N MET A 77 1.04 -1.55 5.80
CA MET A 77 0.12 -2.46 6.51
C MET A 77 -1.01 -1.69 7.20
N ALA A 78 -0.69 -0.63 7.94
CA ALA A 78 -1.71 0.19 8.60
C ALA A 78 -2.65 0.85 7.60
N LEU A 79 -2.11 1.36 6.48
CA LEU A 79 -2.90 1.94 5.39
C LEU A 79 -3.81 0.90 4.72
N ARG A 80 -3.30 -0.31 4.47
CA ARG A 80 -4.10 -1.44 3.98
C ARG A 80 -5.23 -1.77 4.96
N GLU A 81 -4.95 -1.89 6.26
CA GLU A 81 -5.97 -2.22 7.27
C GLU A 81 -7.06 -1.15 7.38
N ALA A 82 -6.69 0.12 7.30
CA ALA A 82 -7.65 1.22 7.38
C ALA A 82 -8.55 1.34 6.13
N LEU A 83 -8.02 1.01 4.95
CA LEU A 83 -8.72 1.17 3.66
C LEU A 83 -9.38 -0.12 3.18
N VAL A 84 -8.69 -1.24 3.34
CA VAL A 84 -9.17 -2.59 3.09
C VAL A 84 -9.62 -3.15 4.43
N LYS A 85 -10.87 -2.86 4.79
CA LYS A 85 -11.54 -3.61 5.84
C LYS A 85 -11.76 -5.00 5.30
N ASP A 86 -10.86 -5.93 5.63
CA ASP A 86 -10.98 -7.34 5.28
C ASP A 86 -12.28 -7.86 5.93
N ASP A 87 -13.37 -7.86 5.16
CA ASP A 87 -14.54 -8.71 5.41
C ASP A 87 -14.34 -10.08 4.73
N THR A 88 -13.16 -10.31 4.15
CA THR A 88 -12.72 -11.63 3.73
C THR A 88 -12.27 -12.39 4.97
N PRO A 89 -13.06 -13.37 5.47
CA PRO A 89 -12.52 -14.37 6.39
C PRO A 89 -11.25 -14.97 5.75
N PRO A 90 -10.32 -15.49 6.56
CA PRO A 90 -9.19 -16.22 6.00
C PRO A 90 -9.78 -17.32 5.12
N GLU A 91 -9.70 -17.13 3.80
CA GLU A 91 -9.78 -18.23 2.87
C GLU A 91 -8.55 -19.04 3.25
N VAL A 92 -8.79 -20.03 4.09
CA VAL A 92 -7.92 -21.17 4.26
C VAL A 92 -7.75 -21.70 2.85
N ASP A 93 -6.70 -21.22 2.18
CA ASP A 93 -6.23 -21.86 0.97
C ASP A 93 -5.84 -23.26 1.42
N ASP A 94 -6.80 -24.17 1.26
CA ASP A 94 -6.70 -25.63 1.38
C ASP A 94 -5.74 -26.18 0.31
N ALA A 95 -4.60 -25.51 0.12
CA ALA A 95 -3.42 -26.01 -0.55
C ALA A 95 -2.65 -27.02 0.33
N THR A 96 -3.32 -27.66 1.29
CA THR A 96 -2.94 -29.00 1.73
C THR A 96 -3.34 -30.01 0.64
N LYS A 97 -2.82 -29.78 -0.56
CA LYS A 97 -2.73 -30.78 -1.62
C LYS A 97 -1.48 -31.62 -1.38
N TRP A 98 -1.41 -32.25 -0.21
CA TRP A 98 -0.62 -33.46 -0.01
C TRP A 98 -1.63 -34.60 0.04
N VAL A 99 -2.12 -34.98 -1.15
CA VAL A 99 -2.87 -36.22 -1.29
C VAL A 99 -1.94 -37.39 -0.96
N SER A 100 -2.52 -38.32 -0.21
CA SER A 100 -1.94 -39.57 0.31
C SER A 100 -1.41 -40.52 -0.76
#